data_AF-A0A0X8B109-F1
#
_entry.id   AF-A0A0X8B109-F1
#
_cell.length_a   1.000
_cell.length_b   1.000
_cell.length_c   1.000
_cell.angle_alpha   90.00
_cell.angle_beta   90.00
_cell.angle_gamma   90.00
#
_symmetry.space_group_name_H-M   'P 1'
#
loop_
_entity.id
_entity.type
_entity.pdbx_description
1 polymer ?
#
loop_
_entity_poly.entity_id
_entity_poly.type
_entity_poly.pdbx_seq_one_letter_code
_entity_poly.pdbx_strand_id
1 'polypeptide(L)'
;GASVYPREIDFSKFREIADEVGAYFMVDMAHIAGLVAAGEHQSPVPYADFVTSTTHKTLRGPRGGLILASKEWEQKLNKSVFPGIQGGPLMHVIAAKAVAFGEVLQPEFKDYAKQIKANAKALAEVLIAEGVEIVSGGTDNHLLL
;
A
#
# COMPACT_ATOMS: atom_id res chain seq x y z
N GLY A 1 -2.85 -6.55 -2.39
CA GLY A 1 -2.89 -5.41 -3.30
C GLY A 1 -2.28 -5.83 -4.60
N ALA A 2 -1.65 -4.93 -5.36
CA ALA A 2 -1.14 -5.23 -6.69
C ALA A 2 0.05 -4.33 -7.07
N SER A 3 0.86 -4.80 -8.02
CA SER A 3 1.91 -3.97 -8.63
C SER A 3 1.42 -3.15 -9.81
N VAL A 4 0.51 -3.70 -10.61
CA VAL A 4 0.01 -3.08 -11.86
C VAL A 4 -1.48 -3.37 -11.99
N TYR A 5 -2.29 -2.66 -11.20
CA TYR A 5 -3.75 -2.72 -11.26
C TYR A 5 -4.29 -1.30 -11.07
N PRO A 6 -4.92 -0.68 -12.08
CA PRO A 6 -5.24 0.75 -12.06
C PRO A 6 -6.53 1.08 -11.27
N ARG A 7 -7.19 0.10 -10.66
CA ARG A 7 -8.48 0.29 -9.98
C ARG A 7 -8.35 0.15 -8.46
N GLU A 8 -9.36 0.65 -7.75
CA GLU A 8 -9.50 0.35 -6.33
C GLU A 8 -9.76 -1.15 -6.13
N ILE A 9 -9.27 -1.67 -5.01
CA ILE A 9 -9.42 -3.07 -4.63
C ILE A 9 -10.38 -3.12 -3.44
N ASP A 10 -11.50 -3.81 -3.61
CA ASP A 10 -12.47 -4.02 -2.54
C ASP A 10 -11.97 -5.10 -1.57
N PHE A 11 -11.26 -4.70 -0.52
CA PHE A 11 -10.72 -5.61 0.48
C PHE A 11 -11.79 -6.30 1.32
N SER A 12 -13.00 -5.72 1.42
CA SER A 12 -14.10 -6.32 2.16
C SER A 12 -14.58 -7.60 1.47
N LYS A 13 -14.67 -7.57 0.14
CA LYS A 13 -15.06 -8.75 -0.64
C LYS A 13 -14.04 -9.88 -0.54
N PHE A 14 -12.75 -9.55 -0.51
CA PHE A 14 -11.71 -10.56 -0.30
C PHE A 14 -11.75 -11.17 1.11
N ARG A 15 -12.12 -10.39 2.14
CA ARG A 15 -12.35 -10.92 3.49
C ARG A 15 -13.47 -11.95 3.51
N GLU A 16 -14.61 -11.63 2.88
CA GLU A 16 -15.73 -12.58 2.78
C GLU A 16 -15.30 -13.91 2.14
N ILE A 17 -14.55 -13.85 1.04
CA ILE A 17 -14.04 -15.04 0.35
C ILE A 17 -13.07 -15.81 1.26
N ALA A 18 -12.17 -15.13 1.97
CA ALA A 18 -11.24 -15.76 2.88
C ALA A 18 -11.96 -16.47 4.05
N ASP A 19 -13.02 -15.86 4.58
CA ASP A 19 -13.87 -16.47 5.61
C ASP A 19 -14.61 -17.72 5.07
N GLU A 20 -15.16 -17.65 3.85
CA GLU A 20 -15.87 -18.76 3.21
C GLU A 20 -15.01 -20.02 3.10
N VAL A 21 -13.71 -19.87 2.79
CA VAL A 21 -12.79 -21.00 2.61
C VAL A 21 -11.90 -21.28 3.83
N GLY A 22 -12.06 -20.53 4.93
CA GLY A 22 -11.24 -20.67 6.14
C GLY A 22 -9.76 -20.34 5.94
N ALA A 23 -9.45 -19.37 5.07
CA ALA A 23 -8.08 -18.94 4.77
C ALA A 23 -7.67 -17.67 5.54
N TYR A 24 -6.36 -17.51 5.73
CA TYR A 24 -5.80 -16.21 6.10
C TYR A 24 -5.82 -15.25 4.91
N PHE A 25 -6.14 -13.99 5.19
CA PHE A 25 -6.13 -12.93 4.20
C PHE A 25 -4.94 -11.99 4.42
N MET A 26 -4.02 -11.98 3.46
CA MET A 26 -2.88 -11.05 3.44
C MET A 26 -3.04 -10.03 2.33
N VAL A 27 -2.80 -8.76 2.65
CA VAL A 27 -2.71 -7.67 1.67
C VAL A 27 -1.29 -7.11 1.62
N ASP A 28 -0.62 -7.26 0.48
CA ASP A 28 0.52 -6.40 0.14
C ASP A 28 0.01 -5.08 -0.47
N MET A 29 0.19 -3.97 0.24
CA MET A 29 -0.22 -2.62 -0.19
C MET A 29 0.94 -1.76 -0.70
N ALA A 30 2.10 -2.35 -1.01
CA ALA A 30 3.35 -1.65 -1.29
C ALA A 30 3.23 -0.44 -2.23
N HIS A 31 2.46 -0.56 -3.32
CA HIS A 31 2.28 0.50 -4.31
C HIS A 31 1.35 1.62 -3.85
N ILE A 32 0.33 1.30 -3.05
CA ILE A 32 -0.74 2.23 -2.67
C ILE A 32 -0.64 2.71 -1.22
N ALA A 33 0.39 2.31 -0.47
CA ALA A 33 0.53 2.60 0.96
C ALA A 33 0.42 4.08 1.33
N GLY A 34 0.96 4.99 0.50
CA GLY A 34 0.79 6.44 0.72
C GLY A 34 -0.65 6.89 0.50
N LEU A 35 -1.33 6.36 -0.51
CA LEU A 35 -2.74 6.67 -0.76
C LEU A 35 -3.63 6.15 0.38
N VAL A 36 -3.35 4.94 0.87
CA VAL A 36 -4.03 4.36 2.03
C VAL A 36 -3.83 5.22 3.27
N ALA A 37 -2.59 5.63 3.57
CA ALA A 37 -2.27 6.46 4.72
C ALA A 37 -2.96 7.84 4.67
N ALA A 38 -3.15 8.40 3.47
CA ALA A 38 -3.85 9.66 3.24
C ALA A 38 -5.39 9.55 3.22
N GLY A 39 -5.94 8.33 3.23
CA GLY A 39 -7.37 8.07 3.06
C GLY A 39 -7.88 8.22 1.63
N GLU A 40 -7.01 8.14 0.64
CA GLU A 40 -7.29 8.26 -0.80
C GLU A 40 -7.42 6.89 -1.50
N HIS A 41 -7.38 5.79 -0.73
CA HIS A 41 -7.69 4.43 -1.13
C HIS A 41 -8.24 3.67 0.10
N GLN A 42 -9.13 2.69 -0.08
CA GLN A 42 -9.62 1.85 1.02
C GLN A 42 -8.45 1.27 1.82
N SER A 43 -8.52 1.38 3.15
CA SER A 43 -7.55 0.75 4.04
C SER A 43 -7.81 -0.76 4.13
N PRO A 44 -6.78 -1.61 3.93
CA PRO A 44 -6.91 -3.06 4.12
C PRO A 44 -6.85 -3.49 5.59
N VAL A 45 -6.40 -2.61 6.50
CA VAL A 45 -6.17 -2.93 7.91
C VAL A 45 -7.41 -3.50 8.63
N PRO A 46 -8.64 -3.01 8.40
CA PRO A 46 -9.82 -3.57 9.04
C PRO A 46 -10.22 -4.97 8.54
N TYR A 47 -9.65 -5.43 7.43
CA TYR A 47 -10.09 -6.64 6.72
C TYR A 47 -9.03 -7.75 6.72
N ALA A 48 -7.76 -7.39 6.55
CA ALA A 48 -6.68 -8.36 6.40
C ALA A 48 -6.12 -8.82 7.75
N ASP A 49 -5.80 -10.12 7.84
CA ASP A 49 -5.07 -10.68 8.98
C ASP A 49 -3.62 -10.16 9.01
N PHE A 50 -3.04 -9.93 7.83
CA PHE A 50 -1.69 -9.41 7.65
C PHE A 50 -1.66 -8.34 6.56
N VAL A 51 -1.04 -7.19 6.84
CA VAL A 51 -0.76 -6.17 5.83
C VAL A 51 0.74 -5.99 5.70
N THR A 52 1.28 -6.19 4.50
CA THR A 52 2.68 -5.94 4.19
C THR A 52 2.80 -4.72 3.28
N SER A 53 3.93 -4.02 3.37
CA SER A 53 4.19 -2.90 2.47
C SER A 53 5.69 -2.61 2.34
N THR A 54 6.06 -2.02 1.21
CA THR A 54 7.29 -1.25 1.11
C THR A 54 7.12 0.18 1.64
N THR A 55 8.21 0.83 2.02
CA THR A 55 8.17 2.23 2.52
C THR A 55 8.53 3.30 1.49
N HIS A 56 8.94 2.94 0.27
CA HIS A 56 9.60 3.85 -0.69
C HIS A 56 8.81 4.16 -1.97
N LYS A 57 7.57 3.68 -2.09
CA LYS A 57 6.71 3.98 -3.25
C LYS A 57 5.88 5.24 -2.97
N THR A 58 4.56 5.15 -3.03
CA THR A 58 3.66 6.28 -2.70
C THR A 58 3.83 6.79 -1.26
N LEU A 59 4.38 5.97 -0.35
CA LEU A 59 4.70 6.36 1.03
C LEU A 59 5.96 7.25 1.16
N ARG A 60 6.74 7.42 0.08
CA ARG A 60 7.86 8.37 -0.06
C ARG A 60 8.99 8.29 0.99
N GLY A 61 9.13 7.15 1.68
CA GLY A 61 10.19 6.89 2.64
C GLY A 61 11.41 6.16 2.05
N PRO A 62 12.32 5.66 2.92
CA PRO A 62 13.51 4.93 2.47
C PRO A 62 13.16 3.54 1.94
N ARG A 63 14.10 2.89 1.23
CA ARG A 63 13.96 1.49 0.84
C ARG A 63 13.91 0.58 2.08
N GLY A 64 12.81 -0.14 2.23
CA GLY A 64 12.55 -1.04 3.34
C GLY A 64 11.11 -1.56 3.29
N GLY A 65 10.78 -2.46 4.23
CA GLY A 65 9.43 -3.01 4.39
C GLY A 65 8.87 -2.84 5.81
N LEU A 66 7.58 -3.12 5.95
CA LEU A 66 6.85 -3.22 7.21
C LEU A 66 5.82 -4.35 7.14
N ILE A 67 5.47 -4.90 8.31
CA ILE A 67 4.41 -5.89 8.49
C ILE A 67 3.49 -5.35 9.60
N LEU A 68 2.20 -5.24 9.30
CA LEU A 68 1.14 -4.93 10.26
C LEU A 68 0.30 -6.19 10.46
N ALA A 69 0.00 -6.51 11.72
CA ALA A 69 -0.86 -7.63 12.10
C ALA A 69 -1.44 -7.38 13.49
N SER A 70 -2.47 -8.13 13.87
CA SER A 70 -2.97 -8.16 15.25
C SER A 70 -1.92 -8.71 16.22
N LYS A 71 -2.04 -8.35 17.50
CA LYS A 71 -1.07 -8.69 18.54
C LYS A 71 -0.84 -10.19 18.72
N GLU A 72 -1.84 -11.02 18.42
CA GLU A 72 -1.73 -12.49 18.53
C GLU A 72 -0.63 -13.07 17.62
N TRP A 73 -0.29 -12.38 16.52
CA TRP A 73 0.74 -12.80 15.57
C TRP A 73 2.14 -12.31 15.92
N GLU A 74 2.28 -11.41 16.90
CA GLU A 74 3.52 -10.70 17.23
C GLU A 74 4.71 -11.67 17.41
N GLN A 75 4.57 -12.68 18.27
CA GLN A 75 5.68 -13.59 18.56
C GLN A 75 6.09 -14.42 17.33
N LYS A 76 5.12 -14.88 16.53
CA LYS A 76 5.37 -15.71 15.36
C LYS A 76 6.05 -14.91 14.26
N LEU A 77 5.58 -13.69 14.00
CA LEU A 77 6.15 -12.79 12.99
C LEU A 77 7.55 -12.34 13.40
N ASN A 78 7.73 -11.88 14.64
CA ASN A 78 9.03 -11.41 15.13
C ASN A 78 10.09 -12.51 15.06
N LYS A 79 9.76 -13.74 15.52
CA LYS A 79 10.68 -14.89 15.42
C LYS A 79 11.01 -15.27 13.98
N SER A 80 10.03 -15.14 13.06
CA SER A 80 10.24 -15.43 11.65
C SER A 80 11.20 -14.43 11.00
N VAL A 81 11.13 -13.14 11.36
CA VAL A 81 12.07 -12.11 10.90
C VAL A 81 13.44 -12.33 11.53
N PHE A 82 13.51 -12.37 12.85
CA PHE A 82 14.74 -12.62 13.60
C PHE A 82 14.48 -13.60 14.75
N PRO A 83 15.23 -14.70 14.87
CA PRO A 83 16.44 -15.06 14.14
C PRO A 83 16.20 -15.82 12.82
N GLY A 84 14.98 -15.83 12.29
CA GLY A 84 14.62 -16.67 11.13
C GLY A 84 15.30 -16.29 9.81
N ILE A 85 14.86 -15.20 9.17
CA ILE A 85 15.29 -14.84 7.80
C ILE A 85 16.25 -13.65 7.72
N GLN A 86 16.42 -12.90 8.81
CA GLN A 86 17.31 -11.74 8.89
C GLN A 86 18.24 -11.81 10.10
N GLY A 87 19.38 -11.12 9.99
CA GLY A 87 20.33 -10.88 11.08
C GLY A 87 20.10 -9.52 11.75
N GLY A 88 21.17 -8.74 11.90
CA GLY A 88 21.10 -7.42 12.54
C GLY A 88 20.22 -6.42 11.77
N PRO A 89 19.38 -5.62 12.47
CA PRO A 89 18.52 -4.64 11.82
C PRO A 89 19.31 -3.46 11.27
N LEU A 90 18.83 -2.92 10.14
CA LEU A 90 19.40 -1.70 9.53
C LEU A 90 18.85 -0.45 10.24
N MET A 91 19.45 -0.08 11.39
CA MET A 91 18.95 1.01 12.24
C MET A 91 18.87 2.37 11.53
N HIS A 92 19.78 2.66 10.60
CA HIS A 92 19.73 3.87 9.78
C HIS A 92 18.49 3.92 8.87
N VAL A 93 18.06 2.78 8.34
CA VAL A 93 16.81 2.67 7.57
C VAL A 93 15.60 2.82 8.48
N ILE A 94 15.63 2.22 9.68
CA ILE A 94 14.54 2.36 10.66
C ILE A 94 14.36 3.83 11.08
N ALA A 95 15.44 4.55 11.35
CA ALA A 95 15.39 5.98 11.65
C ALA A 95 14.80 6.79 10.48
N ALA A 96 15.23 6.52 9.23
CA ALA A 96 14.68 7.20 8.06
C ALA A 96 13.19 6.88 7.81
N LYS A 97 12.71 5.68 8.17
CA LYS A 97 11.27 5.36 8.14
C LYS A 97 10.48 6.21 9.13
N ALA A 98 11.00 6.40 10.34
CA ALA A 98 10.34 7.22 11.35
C ALA A 98 10.17 8.68 10.87
N VAL A 99 11.19 9.25 10.23
CA VAL A 99 11.10 10.57 9.60
C VAL A 99 10.03 10.59 8.51
N ALA A 100 10.04 9.62 7.59
CA ALA A 100 9.05 9.54 6.51
C ALA A 100 7.61 9.39 7.04
N PHE A 101 7.40 8.61 8.10
CA PHE A 101 6.09 8.48 8.73
C PHE A 101 5.66 9.78 9.41
N GLY A 102 6.61 10.53 9.99
CA GLY A 102 6.37 11.89 10.49
C GLY A 102 5.88 12.84 9.40
N GLU A 103 6.46 12.78 8.19
CA GLU A 103 5.98 13.54 7.02
C GLU A 103 4.59 13.11 6.56
N VAL A 104 4.33 11.79 6.53
CA VAL A 104 3.03 11.22 6.11
C VAL A 104 1.90 11.66 7.04
N LEU A 105 2.19 11.91 8.32
CA LEU A 105 1.22 12.40 9.30
C LEU A 105 0.89 13.89 9.14
N GLN A 106 1.64 14.64 8.33
CA GLN A 106 1.36 16.05 8.11
C GLN A 106 0.15 16.23 7.17
N PRO A 107 -0.71 17.25 7.38
CA PRO A 107 -1.88 17.50 6.54
C PRO A 107 -1.56 17.62 5.04
N GLU A 108 -0.41 18.22 4.70
CA GLU A 108 0.05 18.45 3.33
C GLU A 108 0.27 17.14 2.57
N PHE A 109 0.53 16.03 3.28
CA PHE A 109 0.67 14.72 2.65
C PHE A 109 -0.66 14.25 2.04
N LYS A 110 -1.80 14.60 2.65
CA LYS A 110 -3.13 14.29 2.10
C LYS A 110 -3.38 15.03 0.78
N ASP A 111 -3.01 16.30 0.72
CA ASP A 111 -3.14 17.09 -0.51
C ASP A 111 -2.20 16.56 -1.61
N TYR A 112 -0.98 16.17 -1.23
CA TYR A 112 -0.05 15.46 -2.13
C TYR A 112 -0.66 14.16 -2.69
N ALA A 113 -1.28 13.33 -1.85
CA ALA A 113 -1.91 12.08 -2.28
C ALA A 113 -3.11 12.30 -3.22
N LYS A 114 -3.95 13.31 -2.96
CA LYS A 114 -5.01 13.73 -3.88
C LYS A 114 -4.45 14.15 -5.23
N GLN A 115 -3.36 14.94 -5.21
CA GLN A 115 -2.73 15.41 -6.44
C GLN A 115 -2.14 14.26 -7.27
N ILE A 116 -1.62 13.20 -6.63
CA ILE A 116 -1.17 11.99 -7.34
C ILE A 116 -2.32 11.38 -8.16
N LYS A 117 -3.49 11.16 -7.55
CA LYS A 117 -4.66 10.60 -8.24
C LYS A 117 -5.16 11.53 -9.35
N ALA A 118 -5.24 12.83 -9.06
CA ALA A 118 -5.67 13.83 -10.05
C ALA A 118 -4.75 13.85 -11.27
N ASN A 119 -3.43 13.80 -11.07
CA ASN A 119 -2.45 13.76 -12.16
C ASN A 119 -2.57 12.48 -12.99
N ALA A 120 -2.71 11.33 -12.33
CA ALA A 120 -2.86 10.04 -13.03
C ALA A 120 -4.14 10.02 -13.89
N LYS A 121 -5.25 10.52 -13.35
CA LYS A 121 -6.52 10.64 -14.08
C LYS A 121 -6.40 11.59 -15.27
N ALA A 122 -5.83 12.78 -15.09
CA ALA A 122 -5.65 13.75 -16.17
C ALA A 122 -4.78 13.17 -17.31
N LEU A 123 -3.71 12.44 -16.96
CA LEU A 123 -2.89 11.76 -17.97
C LEU A 123 -3.69 10.66 -18.71
N ALA A 124 -4.51 9.89 -18.01
CA ALA A 124 -5.40 8.89 -18.63
C ALA A 124 -6.34 9.53 -19.66
N GLU A 125 -6.99 10.63 -19.27
CA GLU A 125 -7.96 11.34 -20.10
C GLU A 125 -7.33 11.85 -21.40
N VAL A 126 -6.13 12.44 -21.31
CA VAL A 126 -5.38 12.91 -22.49
C VAL A 126 -4.98 11.73 -23.39
N LEU A 127 -4.43 10.65 -22.82
CA LEU A 127 -4.03 9.48 -23.61
C LEU A 127 -5.21 8.85 -24.34
N ILE A 128 -6.36 8.71 -23.67
CA ILE A 128 -7.59 8.20 -24.27
C ILE A 128 -8.08 9.13 -25.39
N ALA A 129 -8.04 10.45 -25.19
CA ALA A 129 -8.44 11.42 -26.21
C ALA A 129 -7.56 11.35 -27.48
N GLU A 130 -6.29 11.01 -27.33
CA GLU A 130 -5.34 10.78 -28.43
C GLU A 130 -5.43 9.36 -29.04
N GLY A 131 -6.42 8.56 -28.62
CA GLY A 131 -6.68 7.23 -29.17
C GLY A 131 -5.81 6.10 -28.59
N VAL A 132 -5.12 6.34 -27.48
CA VAL A 132 -4.37 5.28 -26.76
C VAL A 132 -5.35 4.44 -25.94
N GLU A 133 -5.26 3.12 -26.07
CA GLU A 133 -6.02 2.20 -25.21
C GLU A 133 -5.41 2.15 -23.81
N ILE A 134 -6.23 2.43 -22.79
CA ILE A 134 -5.87 2.31 -21.37
C ILE A 134 -6.69 1.16 -20.78
N VAL A 135 -6.01 0.21 -20.15
CA VAL A 135 -6.62 -0.95 -19.52
C VAL A 135 -7.64 -0.50 -18.48
N SER A 136 -8.81 -1.14 -18.51
CA SER A 136 -9.99 -0.79 -17.69
C SER A 136 -10.57 0.61 -17.94
N GLY A 137 -10.09 1.36 -18.95
CA GLY A 137 -10.65 2.66 -19.35
C GLY A 137 -10.27 3.84 -18.46
N GLY A 138 -9.22 3.73 -17.63
CA GLY A 138 -8.78 4.81 -16.75
C GLY A 138 -8.07 4.31 -15.49
N THR A 139 -8.03 5.15 -14.45
CA THR A 139 -7.40 4.83 -13.17
C THR A 139 -8.13 5.46 -11.99
N ASP A 140 -8.15 4.74 -10.87
CA ASP A 140 -8.59 5.22 -9.56
C ASP A 140 -7.42 5.36 -8.58
N ASN A 141 -6.18 5.20 -9.05
CA ASN A 141 -4.99 5.26 -8.19
C ASN A 141 -3.83 6.04 -8.85
N HIS A 142 -2.59 5.62 -8.58
CA HIS A 142 -1.37 6.36 -8.92
C HIS A 142 -0.74 5.95 -10.26
N LEU A 143 -1.28 4.93 -10.94
CA LEU A 143 -0.69 4.38 -12.17
C LEU A 143 -1.74 4.21 -13.28
N LEU A 144 -1.24 4.06 -14.49
CA LEU A 144 -1.98 3.70 -15.70
C LEU A 144 -1.44 2.36 -16.19
N LEU A 145 -2.26 1.62 -16.91
CA LEU A 145 -1.87 0.38 -17.57
C LEU A 145 -2.39 0.40 -19.01
#